data_AF-J9C399-F1
#
_entry.id   AF-J9C399-F1
#
_cell.length_a   1.000
_cell.length_b   1.000
_cell.length_c   1.000
_cell.angle_alpha   90.00
_cell.angle_beta   90.00
_cell.angle_gamma   90.00
#
_symmetry.space_group_name_H-M   'P 1'
#
loop_
_entity.id
_entity.type
_entity.pdbx_description
1 polymer ?
#
loop_
_entity_poly.entity_id
_entity_poly.type
_entity_poly.pdbx_seq_one_letter_code
_entity_poly.pdbx_strand_id
1 'polypeptide(L)'
;MNDPFETDPQKRSEIVECFYRSLMNGWDIPRDIREHYGFSKDYELYRQLEDMDPEEYRQQRRKGSVPDILEVDARLTRAVEQVFERLCTRPPAAYLDRLHEEWLKLKTLEADSGHVENPFVTPSFLVRYAIDRSASDTVRQKQAQTACRKLEERMAGMTGKRQTRETEPASRPLRNRQPCRKAHIPVVAKPKGRGKGL
;
A
#
# COMPACT_ATOMS: atom_id res chain seq x y z
N MET A 1 3.94 -24.47 -14.76
CA MET A 1 2.63 -23.92 -14.35
C MET A 1 2.69 -22.42 -14.59
N ASN A 2 1.83 -21.88 -15.45
CA ASN A 2 1.67 -20.44 -15.60
C ASN A 2 0.68 -19.99 -14.54
N ASP A 3 1.15 -19.27 -13.55
CA ASP A 3 0.32 -18.74 -12.48
C ASP A 3 -0.48 -17.54 -13.01
N PRO A 4 -1.82 -17.64 -13.15
CA PRO A 4 -2.62 -16.58 -13.74
C PRO A 4 -2.55 -15.27 -12.95
N PHE A 5 -2.18 -15.29 -11.67
CA PHE A 5 -1.99 -14.08 -10.86
C PHE A 5 -0.74 -13.29 -11.28
N GLU A 6 0.27 -13.95 -11.83
CA GLU A 6 1.53 -13.31 -12.26
C GLU A 6 1.67 -13.21 -13.80
N THR A 7 1.01 -14.10 -14.56
CA THR A 7 1.14 -14.15 -16.03
C THR A 7 0.08 -13.35 -16.80
N ASP A 8 -1.08 -13.08 -16.21
CA ASP A 8 -2.10 -12.22 -16.84
C ASP A 8 -1.84 -10.74 -16.45
N PRO A 9 -1.50 -9.86 -17.43
CA PRO A 9 -1.19 -8.46 -17.13
C PRO A 9 -2.39 -7.69 -16.57
N GLN A 10 -3.62 -8.05 -16.94
CA GLN A 10 -4.81 -7.39 -16.42
C GLN A 10 -5.05 -7.80 -14.96
N LYS A 11 -5.01 -9.10 -14.68
CA LYS A 11 -5.16 -9.62 -13.31
C LYS A 11 -4.06 -9.09 -12.38
N ARG A 12 -2.81 -9.04 -12.86
CA ARG A 12 -1.69 -8.44 -12.12
C ARG A 12 -1.93 -6.96 -11.81
N SER A 13 -2.48 -6.18 -12.74
CA SER A 13 -2.83 -4.78 -12.50
C SER A 13 -3.90 -4.63 -11.42
N GLU A 14 -4.94 -5.47 -11.44
CA GLU A 14 -6.01 -5.48 -10.44
C GLU A 14 -5.48 -5.81 -9.03
N ILE A 15 -4.58 -6.80 -8.93
CA ILE A 15 -3.92 -7.17 -7.67
C ILE A 15 -3.05 -6.02 -7.14
N VAL A 16 -2.26 -5.38 -8.00
CA VAL A 16 -1.42 -4.24 -7.62
C VAL A 16 -2.28 -3.08 -7.11
N GLU A 17 -3.40 -2.79 -7.77
CA GLU A 17 -4.33 -1.77 -7.32
C GLU A 17 -4.98 -2.13 -5.98
N CYS A 18 -5.39 -3.39 -5.80
CA CYS A 18 -5.94 -3.91 -4.55
C CYS A 18 -4.95 -3.73 -3.39
N PHE A 19 -3.68 -4.10 -3.57
CA PHE A 19 -2.65 -3.93 -2.55
C PHE A 19 -2.34 -2.47 -2.27
N TYR A 20 -2.25 -1.63 -3.31
CA TYR A 20 -2.04 -0.20 -3.12
C TYR A 20 -3.17 0.41 -2.28
N ARG A 21 -4.43 0.14 -2.63
CA ARG A 21 -5.60 0.62 -1.87
C ARG A 21 -5.55 0.09 -0.44
N SER A 22 -5.22 -1.19 -0.26
CA SER A 22 -5.17 -1.80 1.07
C SER A 22 -4.10 -1.18 1.96
N LEU A 23 -2.92 -0.95 1.41
CA LEU A 23 -1.80 -0.34 2.12
C LEU A 23 -2.07 1.13 2.46
N MET A 24 -2.73 1.88 1.58
CA MET A 24 -2.94 3.32 1.77
C MET A 24 -4.19 3.65 2.58
N ASN A 25 -5.25 2.85 2.47
CA ASN A 25 -6.57 3.21 2.99
C ASN A 25 -7.16 2.19 3.99
N GLY A 26 -6.48 1.08 4.25
CA GLY A 26 -6.92 0.03 5.17
C GLY A 26 -7.25 -1.30 4.48
N TRP A 27 -7.31 -2.36 5.27
CA TRP A 27 -7.29 -3.74 4.79
C TRP A 27 -8.58 -4.20 4.09
N ASP A 28 -8.57 -4.27 2.76
CA ASP A 28 -9.66 -4.83 1.95
C ASP A 28 -9.11 -5.73 0.83
N ILE A 29 -8.62 -6.92 1.22
CA ILE A 29 -8.00 -7.87 0.29
C ILE A 29 -8.95 -9.06 0.05
N PRO A 30 -9.36 -9.33 -1.19
CA PRO A 30 -10.15 -10.51 -1.57
C PRO A 30 -9.55 -11.83 -1.09
N ARG A 31 -10.42 -12.79 -0.77
CA ARG A 31 -10.03 -14.08 -0.19
C ARG A 31 -9.11 -14.90 -1.11
N ASP A 32 -9.40 -14.92 -2.40
CA ASP A 32 -8.59 -15.62 -3.41
C ASP A 32 -7.16 -15.07 -3.51
N ILE A 33 -7.00 -13.75 -3.43
CA ILE A 33 -5.68 -13.09 -3.40
C ILE A 33 -4.94 -13.43 -2.09
N ARG A 34 -5.64 -13.41 -0.95
CA ARG A 34 -5.06 -13.77 0.36
C ARG A 34 -4.58 -15.22 0.40
N GLU A 35 -5.38 -16.15 -0.12
CA GLU A 35 -5.01 -17.57 -0.18
C GLU A 35 -3.83 -17.80 -1.10
N HIS A 36 -3.80 -17.11 -2.25
CA HIS A 36 -2.73 -17.23 -3.23
C HIS A 36 -1.37 -16.77 -2.69
N TYR A 37 -1.30 -15.60 -2.04
CA TYR A 37 -0.05 -15.07 -1.49
C TYR A 37 0.24 -15.48 -0.04
N GLY A 38 -0.64 -16.28 0.57
CA GLY A 38 -0.44 -16.83 1.91
C GLY A 38 -0.71 -15.86 3.06
N PHE A 39 -1.53 -14.82 2.85
CA PHE A 39 -1.87 -13.82 3.86
C PHE A 39 -3.06 -14.20 4.74
N SER A 40 -3.85 -15.22 4.35
CA SER A 40 -5.15 -15.49 4.96
C SER A 40 -5.12 -15.59 6.48
N LYS A 41 -4.14 -16.32 7.04
CA LYS A 41 -4.02 -16.50 8.50
C LYS A 41 -3.81 -15.18 9.24
N ASP A 42 -2.86 -14.37 8.77
CA ASP A 42 -2.54 -13.09 9.42
C ASP A 42 -3.64 -12.07 9.22
N TYR A 43 -4.28 -12.06 8.05
CA TYR A 43 -5.40 -11.18 7.76
C TYR A 43 -6.63 -11.52 8.61
N GLU A 44 -7.00 -12.80 8.69
CA GLU A 44 -8.13 -13.24 9.52
C GLU A 44 -7.87 -12.99 11.00
N LEU A 45 -6.66 -13.27 11.47
CA LEU A 45 -6.26 -12.96 12.84
C LEU A 45 -6.34 -11.45 13.12
N TYR A 46 -5.83 -10.61 12.21
CA TYR A 46 -5.93 -9.17 12.34
C TYR A 46 -7.39 -8.71 12.46
N ARG A 47 -8.26 -9.16 11.55
CA ARG A 47 -9.71 -8.84 11.57
C ARG A 47 -10.37 -9.30 12.87
N GLN A 48 -10.07 -10.51 13.34
CA GLN A 48 -10.60 -11.03 14.60
C GLN A 48 -10.19 -10.17 15.80
N LEU A 49 -8.95 -9.69 15.84
CA LEU A 49 -8.47 -8.83 16.93
C LEU A 49 -9.03 -7.41 16.82
N GLU A 50 -9.21 -6.89 15.60
CA GLU A 50 -9.80 -5.57 15.35
C GLU A 50 -11.28 -5.54 15.73
N ASP A 51 -12.02 -6.61 15.44
CA ASP A 51 -13.45 -6.73 15.71
C ASP A 51 -13.76 -7.16 17.17
N MET A 52 -12.74 -7.51 17.97
CA MET A 52 -12.88 -7.92 19.37
C MET A 52 -13.18 -6.72 20.29
N ASP A 53 -13.96 -6.93 21.35
CA ASP A 53 -14.16 -5.90 22.36
C ASP A 53 -12.81 -5.46 22.97
N PRO A 54 -12.54 -4.15 23.12
CA PRO A 54 -11.25 -3.66 23.59
C PRO A 54 -10.87 -4.15 24.99
N GLU A 55 -11.83 -4.35 25.89
CA GLU A 55 -11.54 -4.88 27.23
C GLU A 55 -11.27 -6.38 27.16
N GLU A 56 -12.07 -7.12 26.39
CA GLU A 56 -11.80 -8.54 26.11
C GLU A 56 -10.40 -8.74 25.53
N TYR A 57 -10.01 -7.96 24.51
CA TYR A 57 -8.69 -8.00 23.90
C TYR A 57 -7.59 -7.78 24.95
N ARG A 58 -7.71 -6.75 25.80
CA ARG A 58 -6.71 -6.49 26.87
C ARG A 58 -6.59 -7.66 27.82
N GLN A 59 -7.72 -8.27 28.22
CA GLN A 59 -7.71 -9.41 29.13
C GLN A 59 -7.08 -10.65 28.49
N GLN A 60 -7.45 -10.96 27.24
CA GLN A 60 -6.85 -12.07 26.50
C GLN A 60 -5.36 -11.84 26.24
N ARG A 61 -4.94 -10.61 25.94
CA ARG A 61 -3.54 -10.25 25.72
C ARG A 61 -2.72 -10.41 27.00
N ARG A 62 -3.24 -9.96 28.15
CA ARG A 62 -2.60 -10.16 29.47
C ARG A 62 -2.42 -11.64 29.83
N LYS A 63 -3.36 -12.48 29.42
CA LYS A 63 -3.29 -13.94 29.60
C LYS A 63 -2.36 -14.63 28.59
N GLY A 64 -1.85 -13.91 27.60
CA GLY A 64 -1.04 -14.47 26.51
C GLY A 64 -1.83 -15.33 25.52
N SER A 65 -3.16 -15.27 25.54
CA SER A 65 -4.04 -16.06 24.67
C SER A 65 -4.08 -15.53 23.23
N VAL A 66 -3.85 -14.22 23.06
CA VAL A 66 -3.79 -13.55 21.76
C VAL A 66 -2.47 -12.78 21.58
N PRO A 67 -1.97 -12.66 20.34
CA PRO A 67 -0.81 -11.82 20.05
C PRO A 67 -1.17 -10.34 20.11
N ASP A 68 -0.14 -9.48 20.03
CA ASP A 68 -0.36 -8.04 19.88
C ASP A 68 -0.89 -7.74 18.47
N ILE A 69 -2.02 -7.04 18.39
CA ILE A 69 -2.62 -6.64 17.11
C ILE A 69 -1.64 -5.82 16.26
N LEU A 70 -0.78 -5.00 16.86
CA LEU A 70 0.21 -4.20 16.13
C LEU A 70 1.32 -5.06 15.55
N GLU A 71 1.69 -6.16 16.19
CA GLU A 71 2.65 -7.13 15.65
C GLU A 71 2.06 -7.89 14.47
N VAL A 72 0.78 -8.27 14.56
CA VAL A 72 0.06 -8.92 13.46
C VAL A 72 -0.07 -7.96 12.28
N ASP A 73 -0.48 -6.71 12.52
CA ASP A 73 -0.58 -5.65 11.51
C ASP A 73 0.77 -5.40 10.82
N ALA A 74 1.85 -5.27 11.59
CA ALA A 74 3.19 -5.08 11.05
C ALA A 74 3.65 -6.26 10.19
N ARG A 75 3.36 -7.50 10.59
CA ARG A 75 3.68 -8.71 9.82
C ARG A 75 2.90 -8.74 8.51
N LEU A 76 1.60 -8.50 8.57
CA LEU A 76 0.72 -8.43 7.40
C LEU A 76 1.16 -7.31 6.45
N THR A 77 1.43 -6.11 6.98
CA THR A 77 1.94 -4.97 6.20
C THR A 77 3.21 -5.32 5.45
N ARG A 78 4.22 -5.85 6.14
CA ARG A 78 5.50 -6.23 5.51
C ARG A 78 5.29 -7.27 4.41
N ALA A 79 4.43 -8.27 4.64
CA ALA A 79 4.16 -9.33 3.68
C ALA A 79 3.46 -8.80 2.42
N VAL A 80 2.44 -7.96 2.59
CA VAL A 80 1.71 -7.33 1.46
C VAL A 80 2.61 -6.36 0.71
N GLU A 81 3.39 -5.54 1.41
CA GLU A 81 4.35 -4.63 0.79
C GLU A 81 5.40 -5.37 -0.03
N GLN A 82 5.95 -6.48 0.47
CA GLN A 82 6.92 -7.30 -0.26
C GLN A 82 6.35 -7.81 -1.59
N VAL A 83 5.11 -8.28 -1.59
CA VAL A 83 4.45 -8.75 -2.82
C VAL A 83 4.11 -7.58 -3.73
N PHE A 84 3.57 -6.49 -3.18
CA PHE A 84 3.26 -5.27 -3.93
C PHE A 84 4.48 -4.72 -4.68
N GLU A 85 5.61 -4.56 -4.00
CA GLU A 85 6.85 -4.03 -4.58
C GLU A 85 7.53 -4.98 -5.57
N ARG A 86 7.26 -6.28 -5.43
CA ARG A 86 7.71 -7.28 -6.41
C ARG A 86 6.88 -7.22 -7.69
N LEU A 87 5.55 -7.07 -7.57
CA LEU A 87 4.62 -7.03 -8.70
C LEU A 87 4.60 -5.66 -9.39
N CYS A 88 4.87 -4.58 -8.65
CA CYS A 88 4.83 -3.22 -9.17
C CYS A 88 6.20 -2.81 -9.72
N THR A 89 6.32 -2.62 -11.04
CA THR A 89 7.56 -2.16 -11.67
C THR A 89 7.84 -0.68 -11.40
N ARG A 90 6.80 0.11 -11.15
CA ARG A 90 6.87 1.54 -10.80
C ARG A 90 5.77 1.87 -9.78
N PRO A 91 6.09 1.86 -8.48
CA PRO A 91 5.13 2.21 -7.44
C PRO A 91 4.53 3.61 -7.66
N PRO A 92 3.25 3.84 -7.30
CA PRO A 92 2.65 5.16 -7.35
C PRO A 92 3.42 6.19 -6.51
N ALA A 93 3.46 7.44 -6.95
CA ALA A 93 4.19 8.51 -6.24
C ALA A 93 3.75 8.64 -4.78
N ALA A 94 2.44 8.64 -4.51
CA ALA A 94 1.91 8.75 -3.15
C ALA A 94 2.37 7.63 -2.20
N TYR A 95 2.64 6.43 -2.72
CA TYR A 95 3.21 5.35 -1.93
C TYR A 95 4.68 5.63 -1.58
N LEU A 96 5.46 6.13 -2.54
CA LEU A 96 6.85 6.52 -2.34
C LEU A 96 6.97 7.71 -1.36
N ASP A 97 6.08 8.70 -1.49
CA ASP A 97 6.01 9.84 -0.59
C ASP A 97 5.75 9.39 0.85
N ARG A 98 4.82 8.45 1.06
CA ARG A 98 4.57 7.83 2.38
C ARG A 98 5.82 7.14 2.94
N LEU A 99 6.53 6.34 2.14
CA LEU A 99 7.76 5.68 2.58
C LEU A 99 8.86 6.71 2.90
N HIS A 100 8.92 7.81 2.16
CA HIS A 100 9.85 8.90 2.43
C HIS A 100 9.53 9.62 3.75
N GLU A 101 8.26 9.88 4.04
CA GLU A 101 7.82 10.43 5.32
C GLU A 101 8.17 9.48 6.49
N GLU A 102 7.97 8.17 6.31
CA GLU A 102 8.38 7.17 7.30
C GLU A 102 9.90 7.18 7.51
N TRP A 103 10.67 7.29 6.44
CA TRP A 103 12.12 7.42 6.50
C TRP A 103 12.57 8.70 7.24
N LEU A 104 11.92 9.84 7.00
CA LEU A 104 12.20 11.07 7.73
C LEU A 104 11.94 10.91 9.24
N LYS A 105 10.83 10.25 9.61
CA LYS A 105 10.54 9.93 11.02
C LYS A 105 11.63 9.06 11.65
N LEU A 106 12.12 8.05 10.93
CA LEU A 106 13.23 7.22 11.40
C LEU A 106 14.52 8.03 11.55
N LYS A 107 14.79 8.97 10.63
CA LYS A 107 15.96 9.86 10.71
C LYS A 107 15.91 10.77 11.93
N THR A 108 14.73 11.28 12.27
CA THR A 108 14.53 12.03 13.50
C THR A 108 14.83 11.16 14.73
N LEU A 109 14.36 9.91 14.77
CA LEU A 109 14.65 8.98 15.87
C LEU A 109 16.13 8.56 15.94
N GLU A 110 16.82 8.50 14.80
CA GLU A 110 18.27 8.26 14.74
C GLU A 110 19.06 9.46 15.30
N ALA A 111 18.59 10.68 15.09
CA ALA A 111 19.23 11.90 15.62
C ALA A 111 18.94 12.10 17.11
N ASP A 112 17.72 11.82 17.54
CA ASP A 112 17.26 11.96 18.92
C ASP A 112 16.26 10.85 19.28
N SER A 113 16.72 9.88 20.06
CA SER A 113 15.90 8.75 20.50
C SER A 113 14.77 9.15 21.46
N GLY A 114 14.81 10.35 22.03
CA GLY A 114 13.72 10.91 22.85
C GLY A 114 12.45 11.17 22.05
N HIS A 115 12.55 11.30 20.72
CA HIS A 115 11.41 11.52 19.83
C HIS A 115 10.43 10.33 19.76
N VAL A 116 10.74 9.18 20.37
CA VAL A 116 9.73 8.09 20.51
C VAL A 116 8.53 8.51 21.36
N GLU A 117 8.67 9.55 22.19
CA GLU A 117 7.57 10.11 22.98
C GLU A 117 6.71 11.11 22.19
N ASN A 118 7.12 11.46 20.97
CA ASN A 118 6.38 12.36 20.11
C ASN A 118 5.02 11.74 19.73
N PRO A 119 3.88 12.44 19.91
CA PRO A 119 2.55 11.93 19.54
C PRO A 119 2.41 11.52 18.06
N PHE A 120 3.23 12.08 17.17
CA PHE A 120 3.25 11.72 15.74
C PHE A 120 4.02 10.42 15.45
N VAL A 121 4.74 9.86 16.44
CA VAL A 121 5.38 8.55 16.38
C VAL A 121 4.45 7.53 17.02
N THR A 122 3.66 6.87 16.17
CA THR A 122 2.66 5.92 16.64
C THR A 122 3.29 4.61 17.12
N PRO A 123 2.65 3.88 18.06
CA PRO A 123 3.10 2.54 18.43
C PRO A 123 3.19 1.58 17.24
N SER A 124 2.26 1.68 16.28
CA SER A 124 2.28 0.89 15.04
C SER A 124 3.54 1.13 14.21
N PHE A 125 4.00 2.38 14.12
CA PHE A 125 5.24 2.74 13.43
C PHE A 125 6.46 2.09 14.11
N LEU A 126 6.55 2.16 15.44
CA LEU A 126 7.66 1.57 16.19
C LEU A 126 7.72 0.04 16.00
N VAL A 127 6.57 -0.65 16.11
CA VAL A 127 6.48 -2.09 15.88
C VAL A 127 6.86 -2.45 14.44
N ARG A 128 6.37 -1.68 13.45
CA ARG A 128 6.68 -1.89 12.03
C ARG A 128 8.15 -1.74 11.70
N TYR A 129 8.92 -0.96 12.46
CA TYR A 129 10.36 -0.82 12.29
C TYR A 129 11.20 -1.54 13.37
N ALA A 130 10.56 -2.34 14.22
CA ALA A 130 11.20 -3.08 15.31
C ALA A 130 12.02 -2.18 16.26
N ILE A 131 11.44 -1.03 16.62
CA ILE A 131 11.98 -0.10 17.60
C ILE A 131 11.29 -0.36 18.93
N ASP A 132 12.08 -0.72 19.94
CA ASP A 132 11.57 -0.99 21.28
C ASP A 132 11.46 0.32 22.06
N ARG A 133 10.21 0.76 22.27
CA ARG A 133 9.90 1.97 23.04
C ARG A 133 10.43 1.91 24.47
N SER A 134 10.65 0.74 25.05
CA SER A 134 11.11 0.59 26.43
C SER A 134 12.64 0.47 26.56
N ALA A 135 13.35 0.26 25.46
CA ALA A 135 14.80 0.10 25.46
C ALA A 135 15.54 1.40 25.85
N SER A 136 16.86 1.32 26.10
CA SER A 136 17.66 2.52 26.34
C SER A 136 17.79 3.39 25.09
N ASP A 137 18.08 4.68 25.26
CA ASP A 137 18.29 5.64 24.17
C ASP A 137 19.28 5.13 23.11
N THR A 138 20.41 4.60 23.56
CA THR A 138 21.44 4.03 22.69
C THR A 138 20.96 2.82 21.88
N VAL A 139 20.04 2.01 22.42
CA VAL A 139 19.45 0.86 21.72
C VAL A 139 18.41 1.34 20.71
N ARG A 140 17.52 2.25 21.12
CA ARG A 140 16.52 2.86 20.23
C ARG A 140 17.17 3.53 19.04
N GLN A 141 18.24 4.30 19.27
CA GLN A 141 18.99 4.97 18.23
C GLN A 141 19.60 3.97 17.23
N LYS A 142 20.20 2.87 17.71
CA LYS A 142 20.73 1.81 16.84
C LYS A 142 19.64 1.09 16.05
N GLN A 143 18.48 0.84 16.66
CA GLN A 143 17.32 0.24 15.99
C GLN A 143 16.80 1.18 14.89
N ALA A 144 16.62 2.47 15.18
CA ALA A 144 16.21 3.50 14.23
C ALA A 144 17.20 3.61 13.06
N GLN A 145 18.51 3.67 13.34
CA GLN A 145 19.56 3.67 12.31
C GLN A 145 19.48 2.43 11.41
N THR A 146 19.29 1.24 11.99
CA THR A 146 19.16 0.00 11.24
C THR A 146 17.91 0.01 10.35
N ALA A 147 16.78 0.49 10.87
CA ALA A 147 15.54 0.64 10.13
C ALA A 147 15.66 1.66 9.00
N CYS A 148 16.27 2.82 9.25
CA CYS A 148 16.60 3.86 8.28
C CYS A 148 17.32 3.26 7.07
N ARG A 149 18.42 2.54 7.32
CA ARG A 149 19.26 1.95 6.27
C ARG A 149 18.48 0.94 5.43
N LYS A 150 17.73 0.04 6.08
CA LYS A 150 16.90 -0.95 5.38
C LYS A 150 15.84 -0.31 4.50
N LEU A 151 15.20 0.76 4.99
CA LEU A 151 14.17 1.46 4.23
C LEU A 151 14.76 2.25 3.05
N GLU A 152 15.92 2.86 3.24
CA GLU A 152 16.67 3.55 2.18
C GLU A 152 17.08 2.58 1.06
N GLU A 153 17.66 1.42 1.41
CA GLU A 153 18.01 0.36 0.45
C GLU A 153 16.77 -0.14 -0.32
N ARG A 154 15.66 -0.36 0.38
CA ARG A 154 14.38 -0.77 -0.21
C ARG A 154 13.86 0.29 -1.19
N MET A 155 13.83 1.57 -0.81
CA MET A 155 13.40 2.67 -1.68
C MET A 155 14.32 2.84 -2.90
N ALA A 156 15.64 2.74 -2.72
CA ALA A 156 16.61 2.80 -3.82
C ALA A 156 16.43 1.64 -4.80
N GLY A 157 16.03 0.46 -4.33
CA GLY A 157 15.71 -0.69 -5.18
C GLY A 157 14.46 -0.49 -6.06
N MET A 158 13.53 0.38 -5.64
CA MET A 158 12.31 0.71 -6.38
C MET A 158 12.48 1.90 -7.31
N THR A 159 13.29 2.90 -6.93
CA THR A 159 13.53 4.12 -7.70
C THR A 159 14.75 4.03 -8.63
N GLY A 160 15.67 3.12 -8.33
CA GLY A 160 16.82 2.81 -9.16
C GLY A 160 16.43 2.06 -10.44
N LYS A 161 17.23 2.22 -11.49
CA LYS A 161 17.07 1.53 -12.79
C LYS A 161 17.20 0.01 -12.60
N ARG A 162 16.12 -0.70 -12.27
CA ARG A 162 16.01 -2.14 -12.55
C ARG A 162 16.12 -2.30 -14.06
N GLN A 163 17.30 -2.74 -14.48
CA GLN A 163 17.72 -3.15 -15.82
C GLN A 163 16.58 -3.15 -16.85
N THR A 164 16.57 -2.14 -17.71
CA THR A 164 16.19 -2.32 -19.10
C THR A 164 17.09 -3.40 -19.69
N ARG A 165 16.66 -4.66 -19.59
CA ARG A 165 17.09 -5.72 -20.51
C ARG A 165 15.91 -5.98 -21.45
N GLU A 166 16.25 -5.84 -22.71
CA GLU A 166 15.38 -5.56 -23.84
C GLU A 166 14.49 -6.75 -24.21
N THR A 167 13.30 -6.45 -24.69
CA THR A 167 12.90 -6.82 -26.06
C THR A 167 11.81 -5.84 -26.50
N GLU A 168 12.21 -4.75 -27.18
CA GLU A 168 11.35 -4.24 -28.25
C GLU A 168 11.31 -5.30 -29.36
N PRO A 169 10.18 -5.43 -30.06
CA PRO A 169 10.23 -4.88 -31.39
C PRO A 169 8.99 -4.08 -31.80
N ALA A 170 9.29 -3.07 -32.61
CA ALA A 170 8.50 -2.54 -33.71
C ALA A 170 7.19 -1.79 -33.37
N SER A 171 7.34 -0.47 -33.33
CA SER A 171 6.62 0.47 -34.20
C SER A 171 5.13 0.21 -34.41
N ARG A 172 4.28 0.89 -33.61
CA ARG A 172 2.95 1.32 -34.07
C ARG A 172 2.78 2.81 -33.76
N PRO A 173 2.44 3.66 -34.74
CA PRO A 173 2.29 5.09 -34.49
C PRO A 173 1.15 5.32 -33.50
N LEU A 174 1.43 6.15 -32.50
CA LEU A 174 0.49 6.68 -31.54
C LEU A 174 -0.63 7.40 -32.31
N ARG A 175 -1.78 6.74 -32.49
CA ARG A 175 -2.97 7.38 -33.04
C ARG A 175 -3.47 8.36 -31.99
N ASN A 176 -3.28 9.65 -32.25
CA ASN A 176 -3.81 10.79 -31.51
C ASN A 176 -5.19 10.48 -30.90
N ARG A 177 -5.24 10.25 -29.57
CA ARG A 177 -6.49 10.32 -28.82
C ARG A 177 -6.80 11.79 -28.58
N GLN A 178 -7.65 12.33 -29.46
CA GLN A 178 -8.36 13.59 -29.21
C GLN A 178 -9.13 13.50 -27.89
N PRO A 179 -9.22 14.61 -27.12
CA PRO A 179 -9.99 14.64 -25.89
C PRO A 179 -11.48 14.38 -26.17
N CYS A 180 -12.08 13.49 -25.39
CA CYS A 180 -13.46 13.05 -25.48
C CYS A 180 -14.42 14.26 -25.48
N ARG A 181 -14.94 14.62 -26.67
CA ARG A 181 -16.07 15.55 -26.77
C ARG A 181 -17.34 14.80 -26.43
N LYS A 182 -18.11 15.33 -25.47
CA LYS A 182 -19.43 14.84 -25.06
C LYS A 182 -20.33 14.61 -26.29
N ALA A 183 -21.04 13.50 -26.31
CA ALA A 183 -22.02 13.20 -27.34
C ALA A 183 -23.10 14.29 -27.36
N HIS A 184 -23.25 14.97 -28.50
CA HIS A 184 -24.34 15.91 -28.72
C HIS A 184 -25.60 15.10 -29.04
N ILE A 185 -26.59 15.19 -28.16
CA ILE A 185 -27.94 14.64 -28.39
C ILE A 185 -28.57 15.46 -29.53
N PRO A 186 -29.04 14.85 -30.63
CA PRO A 186 -29.77 15.58 -31.65
C PRO A 186 -31.13 16.00 -31.08
N VAL A 187 -31.33 17.30 -30.92
CA VAL A 187 -32.65 17.86 -30.61
C VAL A 187 -33.52 17.68 -31.85
N VAL A 188 -34.59 16.90 -31.69
CA VAL A 188 -35.67 16.75 -32.68
C VAL A 188 -36.21 18.14 -33.05
N ALA A 189 -36.14 18.47 -34.33
CA ALA A 189 -36.69 19.71 -34.86
C ALA A 189 -38.23 19.72 -34.70
N LYS A 190 -38.77 20.78 -34.08
CA LYS A 190 -40.21 21.05 -34.08
C LYS A 190 -40.70 21.28 -35.53
N PRO A 191 -41.89 20.77 -35.92
CA PRO A 191 -42.42 21.02 -37.25
C PRO A 191 -42.84 22.49 -37.40
N LYS A 192 -42.52 23.06 -38.57
CA LYS A 192 -42.96 24.39 -39.02
C LYS A 192 -44.47 24.39 -39.24
N GLY A 193 -45.21 25.09 -38.40
CA GLY A 193 -46.57 25.54 -38.72
C GLY A 193 -46.52 26.66 -39.77
N ARG A 194 -47.09 26.42 -40.95
CA ARG A 194 -47.43 27.44 -41.95
C ARG A 194 -48.84 27.96 -41.64
N GLY A 195 -49.02 29.28 -41.73
CA GLY A 195 -50.36 29.89 -41.83
C GLY A 195 -50.38 31.38 -41.48
N LYS A 196 -50.14 32.24 -42.49
CA LYS A 196 -50.63 33.63 -42.47
C LYS A 196 -52.09 33.60 -42.94
N GLY A 197 -52.96 34.32 -42.25
CA GLY A 197 -54.31 34.64 -42.68
C GLY A 197 -54.77 35.94 -42.01
N LEU A 198 -54.51 37.06 -42.67
CA LEU A 198 -55.29 38.30 -42.64
C LEU A 198 -55.64 38.58 -44.09
#